data_AF-K1YG57-F1
#
_entry.id   AF-K1YG57-F1
#
_cell.length_a   1.000
_cell.length_b   1.000
_cell.length_c   1.000
_cell.angle_alpha   90.00
_cell.angle_beta   90.00
_cell.angle_gamma   90.00
#
_symmetry.space_group_name_H-M   'P 1'
#
loop_
_entity.id
_entity.type
_entity.pdbx_description
1 polymer ?
#
loop_
_entity_poly.entity_id
_entity_poly.type
_entity_poly.pdbx_seq_one_letter_code
_entity_poly.pdbx_strand_id
1 'polypeptide(L)' 'MKQTRQVQVWLVVFFLVFWMDIDAGQATTQLDVSFGQNGFVVKDFGSGEDEIFAVAPQTDGKIVVVGEY' A
#
# COMPACT_ATOMS: atom_id res chain seq x y z
N MET A 1 -4.98 -42.04 35.16
CA MET A 1 -4.00 -41.16 34.47
C MET A 1 -4.43 -40.89 33.03
N LYS A 2 -5.51 -40.11 32.80
CA LYS A 2 -6.06 -39.81 31.45
C LYS A 2 -6.05 -38.32 31.09
N GLN A 3 -5.70 -37.44 32.02
CA GLN A 3 -5.82 -35.99 31.86
C GLN A 3 -4.66 -35.37 31.06
N THR A 4 -3.50 -36.02 31.04
CA THR A 4 -2.26 -35.50 30.44
C THR A 4 -2.39 -35.24 28.93
N ARG A 5 -3.10 -36.11 28.20
CA ARG A 5 -3.30 -35.96 26.75
C ARG A 5 -4.23 -34.80 26.39
N GLN A 6 -5.23 -34.50 27.23
CA GLN A 6 -6.16 -33.38 27.01
C GLN A 6 -5.44 -32.04 27.18
N VAL A 7 -4.64 -31.89 28.26
CA VAL A 7 -3.88 -30.66 28.52
C VAL A 7 -2.82 -30.42 27.42
N GLN A 8 -2.17 -31.48 26.95
CA GLN A 8 -1.22 -31.39 25.83
C GLN A 8 -1.88 -30.89 24.55
N VAL A 9 -3.12 -31.31 24.23
CA VAL A 9 -3.85 -30.82 23.06
C VAL A 9 -4.17 -29.32 23.20
N TRP A 10 -4.65 -28.88 24.36
CA TRP A 10 -4.96 -27.46 24.58
C TRP A 10 -3.72 -26.57 24.59
N LEU A 11 -2.59 -27.06 25.11
CA LEU A 11 -1.31 -26.33 25.06
C LEU A 11 -0.78 -26.21 23.63
N VAL A 12 -0.91 -27.26 22.81
CA VAL A 12 -0.52 -27.22 21.39
C VAL A 12 -1.41 -26.26 20.62
N VAL A 13 -2.74 -26.28 20.85
CA VAL A 13 -3.68 -25.35 20.21
C VAL A 13 -3.39 -23.90 20.62
N PHE A 14 -3.12 -23.64 21.90
CA PHE A 14 -2.74 -22.32 22.39
C PHE A 14 -1.44 -21.83 21.72
N PHE A 15 -0.42 -22.69 21.63
CA PHE A 15 0.86 -22.34 21.01
C PHE A 15 0.75 -22.11 19.50
N LEU A 16 -0.08 -22.89 18.79
CA LEU A 16 -0.31 -22.72 17.35
C LEU A 16 -1.02 -21.40 17.01
N VAL A 17 -1.94 -20.95 17.87
CA VAL A 17 -2.62 -19.66 17.69
C VAL A 17 -1.74 -18.49 18.17
N PHE A 18 -0.96 -18.69 19.23
CA PHE A 18 -0.12 -17.67 19.84
C PHE A 18 1.20 -17.41 19.07
N TRP A 19 1.68 -18.38 18.29
CA TRP A 19 2.83 -18.23 17.40
C TRP A 19 2.45 -17.67 16.02
N MET A 20 1.15 -17.54 15.72
CA MET A 20 0.74 -16.97 14.45
C MET A 20 0.99 -15.46 14.48
N ASP A 21 2.04 -15.02 13.80
CA ASP A 21 2.14 -13.62 13.41
C ASP A 21 0.96 -13.33 12.48
N ILE A 22 -0.06 -12.65 13.01
CA ILE A 22 -1.07 -12.01 12.16
C ILE A 22 -0.37 -10.78 11.61
N ASP A 23 0.40 -10.96 10.54
CA ASP A 23 0.77 -9.86 9.67
C ASP A 23 -0.51 -9.51 8.91
N ALA A 24 -1.41 -8.79 9.59
CA ALA A 24 -2.51 -8.11 8.95
C ALA A 24 -1.84 -7.13 7.99
N GLY A 25 -1.60 -7.60 6.76
CA GLY A 25 -0.77 -6.94 5.77
C GLY A 25 -1.08 -5.47 5.79
N GLN A 26 -0.14 -4.69 6.32
CA GLN A 26 -0.26 -3.25 6.33
C GLN A 26 -0.54 -2.90 4.87
N ALA A 27 -1.70 -2.32 4.59
CA ALA A 27 -1.86 -1.63 3.33
C ALA A 27 -0.87 -0.48 3.39
N THR A 28 0.36 -0.74 2.96
CA THR A 28 1.37 0.28 2.86
C THR A 28 0.86 1.16 1.73
N THR A 29 0.20 2.26 2.09
CA THR A 29 0.03 3.38 1.18
C THR A 29 1.43 3.96 0.96
N GLN A 30 2.25 3.19 0.25
CA GLN A 30 3.63 3.51 -0.05
C GLN A 30 3.64 4.30 -1.35
N LEU A 31 4.47 5.34 -1.37
CA LEU A 31 4.73 6.09 -2.59
C LEU A 31 5.19 5.12 -3.69
N ASP A 32 4.51 5.16 -4.84
CA ASP A 32 4.96 4.43 -6.03
C ASP A 32 6.18 5.14 -6.61
N VAL A 33 7.37 4.70 -6.19
CA VAL A 33 8.64 5.27 -6.65
C VAL A 33 8.94 5.00 -8.13
N SER A 34 8.16 4.13 -8.80
CA SER A 34 8.29 3.88 -10.24
C SER A 34 7.60 4.95 -11.10
N PHE A 35 6.75 5.78 -10.50
CA PHE A 35 6.12 6.91 -11.18
C PHE A 35 7.11 8.06 -11.33
N GLY A 36 7.54 8.36 -12.57
CA GLY A 36 8.42 9.49 -12.85
C GLY A 36 9.81 9.36 -12.21
N GLN A 37 10.26 10.45 -11.56
CA GLN A 37 11.50 10.47 -10.78
C GLN A 37 11.14 10.48 -9.29
N ASN A 38 11.50 9.42 -8.56
CA ASN A 38 11.22 9.27 -7.12
C ASN A 38 9.73 9.40 -6.75
N GLY A 39 8.82 8.96 -7.61
CA GLY A 39 7.38 8.99 -7.35
C GLY A 39 6.68 10.29 -7.75
N PHE A 40 7.33 11.19 -8.50
CA PHE A 40 6.71 12.41 -9.01
C PHE A 40 7.25 12.81 -10.40
N VAL A 41 6.47 13.62 -11.12
CA VAL A 41 6.84 14.25 -12.39
C VAL A 41 6.61 15.74 -12.26
N VAL A 42 7.61 16.53 -12.64
CA VAL A 42 7.46 17.99 -12.78
C VAL A 42 7.50 18.31 -14.26
N LYS A 43 6.50 19.08 -14.72
CA LYS A 43 6.47 19.60 -16.07
C LYS A 43 6.24 21.11 -15.99
N ASP A 44 7.17 21.83 -16.61
CA ASP A 44 7.14 23.27 -16.78
C ASP A 44 6.69 23.56 -18.22
N PHE A 45 5.69 24.41 -18.38
CA PHE A 45 5.19 24.84 -19.69
C PHE A 45 5.71 26.24 -20.12
N GLY A 46 6.50 26.92 -19.27
CA GLY A 46 7.29 28.12 -19.59
C GLY A 46 7.34 29.15 -18.44
N SER A 47 7.51 30.43 -18.77
CA SER A 47 7.66 31.54 -17.79
C SER A 47 6.40 32.03 -17.05
N GLY A 48 5.25 31.37 -17.22
CA GLY A 48 3.94 31.76 -16.67
C GLY A 48 3.62 31.03 -15.36
N GLU A 49 2.38 31.13 -14.89
CA GLU A 49 1.88 30.31 -13.78
C GLU A 49 1.20 29.06 -14.37
N ASP A 50 1.74 27.88 -14.05
CA ASP A 50 1.15 26.60 -14.44
C ASP A 50 0.01 26.24 -13.47
N GLU A 51 -1.24 26.34 -13.91
CA GLU A 51 -2.42 25.98 -13.12
C GLU A 51 -3.03 24.64 -13.54
N ILE A 52 -3.45 23.82 -12.57
CA ILE A 52 -4.12 22.53 -12.80
C ILE A 52 -5.56 22.60 -12.31
N PHE A 53 -6.51 22.31 -13.20
CA PHE A 53 -7.95 22.32 -12.88
C PHE A 53 -8.53 20.93 -12.63
N ALA A 54 -8.04 19.91 -13.33
CA ALA A 54 -8.52 18.55 -13.15
C ALA A 54 -7.46 17.49 -13.50
N VAL A 55 -7.61 16.31 -12.89
CA VAL A 55 -6.76 15.13 -13.08
C VAL A 55 -7.63 13.89 -13.24
N ALA A 56 -7.30 13.02 -14.17
CA ALA A 56 -7.95 11.73 -14.37
C ALA A 56 -6.93 10.60 -14.57
N PRO A 57 -7.01 9.49 -13.83
CA PRO A 57 -6.19 8.32 -14.08
C PRO A 57 -6.65 7.57 -15.34
N GLN A 58 -5.70 6.95 -16.04
CA GLN A 58 -5.94 6.09 -17.20
C GLN A 58 -5.66 4.62 -16.86
N THR A 59 -6.30 3.70 -17.57
CA THR A 59 -6.16 2.25 -17.34
C THR A 59 -4.78 1.69 -17.71
N ASP A 60 -3.98 2.45 -18.46
CA ASP A 60 -2.61 2.09 -18.86
C ASP A 60 -1.54 2.60 -17.87
N GLY A 61 -1.95 3.05 -16.68
CA GLY A 61 -1.04 3.50 -15.62
C GLY A 61 -0.56 4.96 -15.77
N LYS A 62 -1.20 5.74 -16.64
CA LYS A 62 -0.92 7.18 -16.83
C LYS A 62 -1.95 8.05 -16.13
N ILE A 63 -1.65 9.35 -16.08
CA ILE A 63 -2.59 10.40 -15.64
C ILE A 63 -2.76 11.43 -16.75
N VAL A 64 -3.98 11.89 -16.94
CA VAL A 64 -4.30 13.07 -17.76
C VAL A 64 -4.49 14.26 -16.82
N VAL A 65 -3.86 15.37 -17.16
CA VAL A 65 -3.95 16.64 -16.43
C VAL A 65 -4.43 17.72 -17.40
N VAL A 66 -5.36 18.55 -16.97
CA VAL A 66 -5.85 19.71 -17.74
C VAL A 66 -5.77 20.98 -16.90
N GLY A 67 -5.46 22.09 -17.56
CA GLY A 67 -5.01 23.32 -16.91
C GLY A 67 -4.74 24.44 -17.90
N GLU A 68 -4.16 25.53 -17.41
CA GLU A 68 -3.66 26.66 -18.19
C GLU A 68 -2.21 27.02 -17.81
N TYR A 69 -1.57 27.81 -18.66
CA TYR A 69 -0.17 28.24 -18.59
C TYR A 69 -0.06 29.74 -18.88
#